data_AF-A0A9N9G2C8-F1
#
_entry.id   AF-A0A9N9G2C8-F1
#
_cell.length_a   1.000
_cell.length_b   1.000
_cell.length_c   1.000
_cell.angle_alpha   90.00
_cell.angle_beta   90.00
_cell.angle_gamma   90.00
#
_symmetry.space_group_name_H-M   'P 1'
#
loop_
_entity.id
_entity.type
_entity.pdbx_description
1 polymer ?
#
loop_
_entity_poly.entity_id
_entity_poly.type
_entity_poly.pdbx_seq_one_letter_code
_entity_poly.pdbx_strand_id
1 'polypeptide(L)'
;MTNTKATMSQASIDDTFVNFDNNNSIENNSDECILDTFRYIGGRRFHNVTDAKYFLPNDNGEVDRLEGQHFLYRHIWQEQKKPPNATFLQANLLDGLPFPDGTFDFVYQRFMASALEESQWRDEVIAELVRVIKPGGWIELMELDIVCPEDINAPTYQRFNRSHFLADRGINGLISSKLKGYLESTNELTNIQCEERSTQIGQWGGRLGEMMCVDLLEGVAACKPALSQFMNITYDEFDSMLQTVRMEVDSSQLCCKTHRQV
;
A
#
# COMPACT_ATOMS: atom_id res chain seq x y z
N MET A 1 -42.58 0.32 -27.92
CA MET A 1 -41.48 1.25 -27.58
C MET A 1 -41.97 2.13 -26.45
N THR A 2 -41.75 1.70 -25.22
CA THR A 2 -42.19 2.37 -23.99
C THR A 2 -40.92 2.65 -23.19
N ASN A 3 -40.62 3.94 -23.05
CA ASN A 3 -39.38 4.46 -22.52
C ASN A 3 -39.60 4.74 -21.02
N THR A 4 -39.19 3.83 -20.15
CA THR A 4 -39.27 4.02 -18.69
C THR A 4 -37.91 4.53 -18.20
N LYS A 5 -37.82 5.85 -17.98
CA LYS A 5 -36.71 6.47 -17.24
C LYS A 5 -36.86 6.08 -15.76
N ALA A 6 -35.93 5.29 -15.25
CA ALA A 6 -35.76 5.08 -13.82
C ALA A 6 -34.87 6.21 -13.26
N THR A 7 -35.41 6.98 -12.33
CA THR A 7 -34.71 8.00 -11.56
C THR A 7 -34.06 7.31 -10.35
N MET A 8 -32.74 7.38 -10.21
CA MET A 8 -32.06 6.98 -8.97
C MET A 8 -32.04 8.17 -8.01
N SER A 9 -32.59 7.97 -6.81
CA SER A 9 -32.52 8.91 -5.70
C SER A 9 -31.15 8.88 -5.03
N GLN A 10 -30.58 10.05 -4.78
CA GLN A 10 -29.42 10.24 -3.92
C GLN A 10 -29.78 9.80 -2.49
N ALA A 11 -29.11 8.76 -1.97
CA ALA A 11 -29.22 8.40 -0.56
C ALA A 11 -28.11 9.12 0.22
N SER A 12 -28.52 9.95 1.19
CA SER A 12 -27.65 10.59 2.17
C SER A 12 -27.11 9.54 3.16
N ILE A 13 -25.80 9.54 3.36
CA ILE A 13 -25.14 8.72 4.40
C ILE A 13 -25.16 9.54 5.68
N ASP A 14 -25.88 9.07 6.70
CA ASP A 14 -25.81 9.59 8.07
C ASP A 14 -24.55 9.01 8.75
N ASP A 15 -23.54 9.86 8.93
CA ASP A 15 -22.36 9.57 9.75
C ASP A 15 -22.67 9.90 11.22
N THR A 16 -23.14 8.92 11.99
CA THR A 16 -23.14 9.02 13.46
C THR A 16 -21.87 8.40 14.01
N PHE A 17 -20.85 9.22 14.23
CA PHE A 17 -19.70 8.89 15.08
C PHE A 17 -20.14 8.80 16.54
N VAL A 18 -19.84 7.68 17.21
CA VAL A 18 -20.04 7.54 18.66
C VAL A 18 -18.76 8.01 19.35
N ASN A 19 -18.83 9.17 20.02
CA ASN A 19 -17.76 9.66 20.89
C ASN A 19 -17.68 8.79 22.15
N PHE A 20 -16.50 8.25 22.43
CA PHE A 20 -16.16 7.76 23.75
C PHE A 20 -15.43 8.87 24.52
N ASP A 21 -16.11 9.44 25.52
CA ASP A 21 -15.51 10.36 26.48
C ASP A 21 -14.46 9.62 27.32
N ASN A 22 -13.23 10.14 27.33
CA ASN A 22 -12.25 9.85 28.37
C ASN A 22 -11.57 11.15 28.83
N ASN A 23 -12.05 11.64 29.98
CA ASN A 23 -11.40 12.70 30.75
C ASN A 23 -10.03 12.22 31.24
N ASN A 24 -8.96 12.75 30.65
CA ASN A 24 -7.75 13.13 31.39
C ASN A 24 -6.94 14.14 30.56
N SER A 25 -6.94 15.38 31.05
CA SER A 25 -6.30 16.55 30.44
C SER A 25 -4.77 16.44 30.48
N ILE A 26 -4.16 16.36 29.30
CA ILE A 26 -2.83 16.92 29.04
C ILE A 26 -3.03 17.84 27.83
N GLU A 27 -3.02 19.16 28.09
CA GLU A 27 -3.05 20.18 27.05
C GLU A 27 -1.77 20.10 26.20
N ASN A 28 -1.87 19.52 25.02
CA ASN A 28 -0.95 19.78 23.91
C ASN A 28 -1.76 20.36 22.76
N ASN A 29 -1.57 21.65 22.55
CA ASN A 29 -2.22 22.44 21.52
C ASN A 29 -1.63 22.08 20.14
N SER A 30 -2.26 21.14 19.44
CA SER A 30 -2.06 20.89 18.00
C SER A 30 -3.31 20.26 17.38
N ASP A 31 -4.42 20.98 17.40
CA ASP A 31 -5.68 20.62 16.73
C ASP A 31 -5.66 20.89 15.21
N GLU A 32 -4.49 20.95 14.56
CA GLU A 32 -4.45 20.85 13.09
C GLU A 32 -4.51 19.38 12.71
N CYS A 33 -5.68 18.95 12.21
CA CYS A 33 -5.82 17.61 11.70
C CYS A 33 -4.77 17.39 10.59
N ILE A 34 -4.03 16.28 10.65
CA ILE A 34 -3.07 15.89 9.61
C ILE A 34 -3.71 15.87 8.20
N LEU A 35 -5.04 15.73 8.13
CA LEU A 35 -5.82 15.80 6.88
C LEU A 35 -5.97 17.22 6.33
N ASP A 36 -5.86 18.24 7.17
CA ASP A 36 -6.08 19.65 6.82
C ASP A 36 -4.79 20.33 6.31
N THR A 37 -3.64 19.69 6.48
CA THR A 37 -2.35 20.20 6.00
C THR A 37 -1.82 19.39 4.81
N PHE A 38 -1.75 20.04 3.64
CA PHE A 38 -1.28 19.42 2.40
C PHE A 38 -0.39 20.36 1.59
N ARG A 39 0.46 19.78 0.75
CA ARG A 39 1.29 20.50 -0.23
C ARG A 39 0.97 20.03 -1.64
N TYR A 40 1.11 20.92 -2.62
CA TYR A 40 0.95 20.59 -4.03
C TYR A 40 2.30 20.56 -4.73
N ILE A 41 2.57 19.48 -5.46
CA ILE A 41 3.78 19.34 -6.27
C ILE A 41 3.36 18.81 -7.64
N GLY A 42 3.66 19.56 -8.70
CA GLY A 42 3.32 19.16 -10.07
C GLY A 42 1.81 18.91 -10.29
N GLY A 43 0.94 19.62 -9.58
CA GLY A 43 -0.52 19.47 -9.66
C GLY A 43 -1.11 18.31 -8.85
N ARG A 44 -0.28 17.50 -8.18
CA ARG A 44 -0.71 16.41 -7.28
C ARG A 44 -0.68 16.88 -5.82
N ARG A 45 -1.59 16.36 -4.98
CA ARG A 45 -1.66 16.69 -3.54
C ARG A 45 -0.87 15.67 -2.73
N PHE A 46 -0.05 16.12 -1.78
CA PHE A 46 0.78 15.27 -0.90
C PHE A 46 0.62 15.68 0.57
N HIS A 47 1.03 14.79 1.47
CA HIS A 47 1.19 15.08 2.90
C HIS A 47 2.13 16.28 3.13
N ASN A 48 1.77 17.18 4.05
CA ASN A 48 2.59 18.32 4.45
C ASN A 48 3.36 18.06 5.75
N VAL A 49 3.88 16.84 5.90
CA VAL A 49 4.67 16.43 7.06
C VAL A 49 6.12 16.27 6.60
N THR A 50 7.04 16.96 7.25
CA THR A 50 8.46 17.04 6.85
C THR A 50 9.15 15.67 6.84
N ASP A 51 8.74 14.78 7.74
CA ASP A 51 9.35 13.45 7.93
C ASP A 51 8.47 12.30 7.41
N ALA A 52 7.41 12.61 6.67
CA ALA A 52 6.56 11.58 6.07
C ALA A 52 7.35 10.72 5.08
N LYS A 53 7.45 9.42 5.39
CA LYS A 53 8.10 8.43 4.53
C LYS A 53 7.26 8.10 3.31
N TYR A 54 5.93 8.11 3.46
CA TYR A 54 4.98 7.88 2.39
C TYR A 54 5.07 9.00 1.35
N PHE A 55 5.59 8.65 0.17
CA PHE A 55 5.94 9.59 -0.89
C PHE A 55 4.90 9.68 -2.02
N LEU A 56 3.81 8.92 -1.93
CA LEU A 56 2.73 8.95 -2.92
C LEU A 56 1.75 10.10 -2.63
N PRO A 57 1.01 10.57 -3.65
CA PRO A 57 -0.04 11.57 -3.48
C PRO A 57 -1.14 11.08 -2.55
N ASN A 58 -1.97 11.98 -2.06
CA ASN A 58 -3.19 11.70 -1.30
C ASN A 58 -4.41 12.39 -1.94
N ASP A 59 -4.44 12.49 -3.26
CA ASP A 59 -5.53 13.07 -4.06
C ASP A 59 -6.49 12.01 -4.64
N ASN A 60 -7.59 12.45 -5.27
CA ASN A 60 -8.60 11.55 -5.84
C ASN A 60 -8.01 10.59 -6.89
N GLY A 61 -7.00 11.02 -7.66
CA GLY A 61 -6.35 10.14 -8.64
C GLY A 61 -5.63 8.96 -7.97
N GLU A 62 -5.00 9.18 -6.82
CA GLU A 62 -4.41 8.09 -6.05
C GLU A 62 -5.47 7.22 -5.36
N VAL A 63 -6.58 7.80 -4.90
CA VAL A 63 -7.72 7.04 -4.36
C VAL A 63 -8.29 6.10 -5.42
N ASP A 64 -8.51 6.59 -6.64
CA ASP A 64 -8.99 5.78 -7.77
C ASP A 64 -8.02 4.64 -8.12
N ARG A 65 -6.70 4.91 -8.10
CA ARG A 65 -5.66 3.88 -8.30
C ARG A 65 -5.74 2.81 -7.21
N LEU A 66 -5.83 3.20 -5.95
CA LEU A 66 -5.93 2.28 -4.80
C LEU A 66 -7.23 1.47 -4.83
N GLU A 67 -8.34 2.06 -5.27
CA GLU A 67 -9.60 1.34 -5.47
C GLU A 67 -9.48 0.30 -6.60
N GLY A 68 -8.87 0.66 -7.72
CA GLY A 68 -8.53 -0.27 -8.80
C GLY A 68 -7.65 -1.43 -8.32
N GLN A 69 -6.61 -1.11 -7.54
CA GLN A 69 -5.73 -2.09 -6.91
C GLN A 69 -6.50 -3.01 -5.95
N HIS A 70 -7.40 -2.46 -5.12
CA HIS A 70 -8.26 -3.25 -4.24
C HIS A 70 -9.07 -4.30 -5.02
N PHE A 71 -9.74 -3.88 -6.10
CA PHE A 71 -10.53 -4.82 -6.92
C PHE A 71 -9.67 -5.85 -7.66
N LEU A 72 -8.48 -5.46 -8.14
CA LEU A 72 -7.54 -6.37 -8.78
C LEU A 72 -7.13 -7.49 -7.83
N TYR A 73 -6.65 -7.16 -6.64
CA TYR A 73 -6.20 -8.17 -5.68
C TYR A 73 -7.34 -8.96 -5.08
N ARG A 74 -8.50 -8.35 -4.89
CA ARG A 74 -9.72 -9.08 -4.52
C ARG A 74 -10.07 -10.14 -5.57
N HIS A 75 -9.81 -9.90 -6.85
CA HIS A 75 -9.97 -10.92 -7.89
C HIS A 75 -8.88 -11.99 -7.80
N ILE A 76 -7.60 -11.61 -7.64
CA ILE A 76 -6.47 -12.54 -7.54
C ILE A 76 -6.61 -13.48 -6.33
N TRP A 77 -7.08 -12.94 -5.20
CA TRP A 77 -7.17 -13.64 -3.91
C TRP A 77 -8.61 -14.04 -3.50
N GLN A 78 -9.61 -13.74 -4.33
CA GLN A 78 -11.03 -14.12 -4.14
C GLN A 78 -11.69 -13.57 -2.86
N GLU A 79 -11.35 -12.34 -2.44
CA GLU A 79 -11.87 -11.73 -1.21
C GLU A 79 -13.34 -11.25 -1.30
N GLN A 80 -14.01 -11.10 -0.14
CA GLN A 80 -15.42 -10.73 -0.04
C GLN A 80 -15.65 -9.22 0.21
N LYS A 81 -16.90 -8.76 0.00
CA LYS A 81 -17.32 -7.37 0.26
C LYS A 81 -17.18 -7.01 1.76
N LYS A 82 -17.03 -5.71 2.04
CA LYS A 82 -17.08 -5.15 3.40
C LYS A 82 -18.28 -5.73 4.17
N PRO A 83 -18.06 -6.37 5.33
CA PRO A 83 -19.14 -6.96 6.08
C PRO A 83 -19.82 -5.90 6.99
N PRO A 84 -21.09 -6.10 7.35
CA PRO A 84 -21.85 -5.11 8.14
C PRO A 84 -21.32 -4.96 9.58
N ASN A 85 -20.48 -5.87 10.05
CA ASN A 85 -19.85 -5.85 11.38
C ASN A 85 -18.45 -5.20 11.39
N ALA A 86 -18.13 -4.38 10.39
CA ALA A 86 -16.85 -3.66 10.31
C ALA A 86 -16.96 -2.25 10.90
N THR A 87 -16.07 -1.94 11.85
CA THR A 87 -15.87 -0.60 12.44
C THR A 87 -14.51 -0.06 12.02
N PHE A 88 -14.41 1.25 11.81
CA PHE A 88 -13.18 1.93 11.43
C PHE A 88 -12.63 2.70 12.62
N LEU A 89 -11.31 2.60 12.81
CA LEU A 89 -10.59 3.35 13.81
C LEU A 89 -9.33 3.91 13.18
N GLN A 90 -9.11 5.21 13.38
CA GLN A 90 -7.86 5.84 13.00
C GLN A 90 -6.84 5.64 14.13
N ALA A 91 -5.72 5.01 13.80
CA ALA A 91 -4.59 4.83 14.71
C ALA A 91 -3.29 4.82 13.89
N ASN A 92 -2.20 5.20 14.54
CA ASN A 92 -0.87 5.04 13.98
C ASN A 92 -0.27 3.75 14.54
N LEU A 93 0.11 2.84 13.65
CA LEU A 93 0.68 1.55 14.02
C LEU A 93 1.98 1.68 14.83
N LEU A 94 2.76 2.74 14.58
CA LEU A 94 4.03 2.99 15.26
C LEU A 94 3.88 3.57 16.67
N ASP A 95 2.70 4.07 17.02
CA ASP A 95 2.39 4.55 18.38
C ASP A 95 1.78 3.43 19.25
N GLY A 96 1.57 2.24 18.66
CA GLY A 96 0.82 1.13 19.24
C GLY A 96 -0.68 1.24 18.95
N LEU A 97 -1.32 0.10 18.71
CA LEU A 97 -2.75 0.02 18.49
C LEU A 97 -3.49 0.15 19.83
N PRO A 98 -4.62 0.88 19.88
CA PRO A 98 -5.35 1.18 21.11
C PRO A 98 -6.22 0.00 21.57
N PHE A 99 -5.65 -1.20 21.59
CA PHE A 99 -6.27 -2.43 22.02
C PHE A 99 -5.40 -3.11 23.09
N PRO A 100 -6.00 -3.75 24.10
CA PRO A 100 -5.27 -4.60 25.03
C PRO A 100 -4.56 -5.76 24.33
N ASP A 101 -3.62 -6.38 25.04
CA ASP A 101 -2.95 -7.59 24.58
C ASP A 101 -3.98 -8.72 24.38
N GLY A 102 -3.79 -9.57 23.37
CA GLY A 102 -4.68 -10.70 23.14
C GLY A 102 -6.13 -10.32 22.84
N THR A 103 -6.35 -9.27 22.05
CA THR A 103 -7.69 -8.79 21.70
C THR A 103 -8.30 -9.53 20.53
N PHE A 104 -7.53 -9.81 19.48
CA PHE A 104 -8.04 -10.31 18.21
C PHE A 104 -7.75 -11.80 18.01
N ASP A 105 -8.69 -12.50 17.36
CA ASP A 105 -8.51 -13.89 16.92
C ASP A 105 -7.78 -13.97 15.56
N PHE A 106 -7.84 -12.89 14.78
CA PHE A 106 -7.19 -12.75 13.48
C PHE A 106 -6.77 -11.30 13.24
N VAL A 107 -5.54 -11.09 12.78
CA VAL A 107 -4.99 -9.80 12.40
C VAL A 107 -4.52 -9.87 10.94
N TYR A 108 -4.98 -8.93 10.12
CA TYR A 108 -4.63 -8.85 8.70
C TYR A 108 -4.01 -7.50 8.39
N GLN A 109 -2.83 -7.53 7.75
CA GLN A 109 -2.16 -6.34 7.26
C GLN A 109 -1.76 -6.55 5.81
N ARG A 110 -1.96 -5.52 4.98
CA ARG A 110 -1.58 -5.57 3.57
C ARG A 110 -1.07 -4.23 3.04
N PHE A 111 -0.06 -4.30 2.18
CA PHE A 111 0.46 -3.21 1.33
C PHE A 111 0.93 -1.97 2.09
N MET A 112 1.70 -2.18 3.14
CA MET A 112 2.37 -1.13 3.91
C MET A 112 3.87 -1.02 3.59
N ALA A 113 4.41 -1.82 2.65
CA ALA A 113 5.84 -1.81 2.30
C ALA A 113 6.41 -0.42 1.99
N SER A 114 5.64 0.47 1.35
CA SER A 114 6.10 1.84 1.02
C SER A 114 5.89 2.86 2.13
N ALA A 115 5.22 2.49 3.23
CA ALA A 115 4.88 3.37 4.34
C ALA A 115 5.80 3.20 5.56
N LEU A 116 6.57 2.12 5.62
CA LEU A 116 7.33 1.69 6.79
C LEU A 116 8.80 1.40 6.42
N GLU A 117 9.71 1.72 7.33
CA GLU A 117 11.11 1.34 7.24
C GLU A 117 11.32 -0.16 7.52
N GLU A 118 12.38 -0.77 7.00
CA GLU A 118 12.68 -2.18 7.30
C GLU A 118 12.89 -2.43 8.80
N SER A 119 13.54 -1.51 9.51
CA SER A 119 13.64 -1.57 10.97
C SER A 119 12.28 -1.53 11.64
N GLN A 120 11.37 -0.68 11.15
CA GLN A 120 10.01 -0.56 11.69
C GLN A 120 9.21 -1.85 11.60
N TRP A 121 9.37 -2.58 10.49
CA TRP A 121 8.80 -3.91 10.36
C TRP A 121 9.30 -4.88 11.43
N ARG A 122 10.62 -4.89 11.64
CA ARG A 122 11.31 -5.84 12.51
C ARG A 122 11.12 -5.54 13.99
N ASP A 123 11.21 -4.27 14.39
CA ASP A 123 11.38 -3.88 15.78
C ASP A 123 10.05 -3.44 16.42
N GLU A 124 9.12 -2.84 15.66
CA GLU A 124 7.85 -2.31 16.19
C GLU A 124 6.61 -3.06 15.65
N VAL A 125 6.45 -3.14 14.33
CA VAL A 125 5.20 -3.57 13.69
C VAL A 125 4.88 -5.02 14.03
N ILE A 126 5.82 -5.94 13.80
CA ILE A 126 5.56 -7.36 14.06
C ILE A 126 5.31 -7.62 15.54
N ALA A 127 6.05 -6.95 16.43
CA ALA A 127 5.84 -7.05 17.86
C ALA A 127 4.43 -6.56 18.25
N GLU A 128 3.96 -5.48 17.65
CA GLU A 128 2.63 -4.95 17.90
C GLU A 128 1.51 -5.87 17.39
N LEU A 129 1.67 -6.48 16.22
CA LEU A 129 0.71 -7.46 15.69
C LEU A 129 0.66 -8.73 16.57
N VAL A 130 1.81 -9.17 17.09
CA VAL A 130 1.91 -10.29 18.05
C VAL A 130 1.29 -9.92 19.41
N ARG A 131 1.45 -8.69 19.87
CA ARG A 131 0.85 -8.24 21.14
C ARG A 131 -0.67 -8.32 21.11
N VAL A 132 -1.30 -7.84 20.03
CA VAL A 132 -2.76 -7.75 19.96
C VAL A 132 -3.45 -9.06 19.58
N ILE A 133 -2.72 -10.08 19.11
CA ILE A 133 -3.29 -11.39 18.78
C ILE A 133 -3.42 -12.27 20.03
N LYS A 134 -4.56 -12.96 20.16
CA LYS A 134 -4.76 -13.96 21.22
C LYS A 134 -3.80 -15.15 21.04
N PRO A 135 -3.45 -15.87 22.13
CA PRO A 135 -2.84 -17.18 22.03
C PRO A 135 -3.66 -18.11 21.13
N GLY A 136 -3.06 -18.62 20.05
CA GLY A 136 -3.73 -19.46 19.06
C GLY A 136 -4.50 -18.71 17.96
N GLY A 137 -4.47 -17.38 17.96
CA GLY A 137 -4.94 -16.56 16.84
C GLY A 137 -3.97 -16.56 15.65
N TRP A 138 -4.37 -15.90 14.57
CA TRP A 138 -3.65 -15.91 13.29
C TRP A 138 -3.24 -14.50 12.87
N ILE A 139 -2.02 -14.36 12.33
CA ILE A 139 -1.55 -13.13 11.67
C ILE A 139 -1.40 -13.44 10.20
N GLU A 140 -2.00 -12.62 9.34
CA GLU A 140 -1.80 -12.69 7.91
C GLU A 140 -1.23 -11.38 7.38
N LEU A 141 -0.08 -11.46 6.70
CA LEU A 141 0.56 -10.34 6.04
C LEU A 141 0.50 -10.55 4.53
N MET A 142 0.26 -9.49 3.76
CA MET A 142 0.33 -9.53 2.31
C MET A 142 1.09 -8.32 1.76
N GLU A 143 2.23 -8.58 1.11
CA GLU A 143 3.09 -7.53 0.57
C GLU A 143 3.47 -7.76 -0.89
N LEU A 144 3.70 -6.64 -1.59
CA LEU A 144 4.09 -6.59 -2.98
C LEU A 144 5.57 -6.26 -3.12
N ASP A 145 6.27 -6.91 -4.04
CA ASP A 145 7.60 -6.50 -4.46
C ASP A 145 7.49 -5.22 -5.28
N ILE A 146 8.06 -4.11 -4.79
CA ILE A 146 7.92 -2.77 -5.40
C ILE A 146 9.16 -2.33 -6.19
N VAL A 147 10.09 -3.26 -6.44
CA VAL A 147 11.29 -3.05 -7.26
C VAL A 147 11.33 -4.05 -8.41
N CYS A 148 12.00 -3.66 -9.50
CA CYS A 148 12.24 -4.58 -10.62
C CYS A 148 13.25 -5.65 -10.21
N PRO A 149 13.01 -6.94 -10.50
CA PRO A 149 14.04 -7.96 -10.40
C PRO A 149 15.24 -7.63 -11.31
N GLU A 150 16.46 -7.92 -10.83
CA GLU A 150 17.71 -7.61 -11.56
C GLU A 150 17.91 -8.50 -12.79
N ASP A 151 17.32 -9.69 -12.79
CA ASP A 151 17.45 -10.71 -13.84
C ASP A 151 16.51 -10.51 -15.03
N ILE A 152 15.56 -9.57 -14.93
CA ILE A 152 14.63 -9.23 -16.02
C ILE A 152 15.26 -8.17 -16.92
N ASN A 153 15.29 -8.42 -18.24
CA ASN A 153 15.78 -7.45 -19.22
C ASN A 153 14.75 -6.33 -19.50
N ALA A 154 14.55 -5.42 -18.55
CA ALA A 154 13.67 -4.25 -18.68
C ALA A 154 14.46 -2.96 -18.36
N PRO A 155 15.35 -2.52 -19.25
CA PRO A 155 16.36 -1.50 -18.91
C PRO A 155 15.76 -0.13 -18.56
N THR A 156 14.63 0.27 -19.16
CA THR A 156 13.98 1.54 -18.81
C THR A 156 13.25 1.43 -17.48
N TYR A 157 12.58 0.30 -17.22
CA TYR A 157 11.95 0.06 -15.92
C TYR A 157 13.00 -0.06 -14.80
N GLN A 158 14.12 -0.73 -15.06
CA GLN A 158 15.27 -0.78 -14.16
C GLN A 158 15.91 0.61 -13.97
N ARG A 159 15.84 1.49 -14.97
CA ARG A 159 16.34 2.88 -14.83
C ARG A 159 15.49 3.70 -13.87
N PHE A 160 14.22 3.34 -13.63
CA PHE A 160 13.48 3.88 -12.49
C PHE A 160 14.03 3.41 -11.14
N ASN A 161 15.14 2.64 -11.09
CA ASN A 161 15.77 1.98 -9.94
C ASN A 161 15.33 2.58 -8.61
N ARG A 162 14.18 2.09 -8.15
CA ARG A 162 13.54 2.61 -6.95
C ARG A 162 14.30 2.15 -5.72
N SER A 163 15.17 1.13 -5.83
CA SER A 163 15.90 0.57 -4.69
C SER A 163 16.71 1.63 -3.96
N HIS A 164 17.45 2.49 -4.67
CA HIS A 164 18.17 3.60 -4.02
C HIS A 164 17.23 4.68 -3.48
N PHE A 165 16.21 5.07 -4.25
CA PHE A 165 15.21 6.06 -3.82
C PHE A 165 14.46 5.63 -2.54
N LEU A 166 14.15 4.33 -2.44
CA LEU A 166 13.49 3.71 -1.30
C LEU A 166 14.48 3.52 -0.13
N ALA A 167 15.71 3.07 -0.40
CA ALA A 167 16.74 2.87 0.61
C ALA A 167 17.12 4.17 1.32
N ASP A 168 17.17 5.30 0.62
CA ASP A 168 17.38 6.64 1.23
C ASP A 168 16.28 7.01 2.24
N ARG A 169 15.15 6.30 2.22
CA ARG A 169 14.02 6.44 3.15
C ARG A 169 13.93 5.31 4.18
N GLY A 170 14.90 4.40 4.20
CA GLY A 170 14.86 3.19 5.04
C GLY A 170 13.88 2.12 4.54
N ILE A 171 13.29 2.29 3.36
CA ILE A 171 12.29 1.37 2.81
C ILE A 171 12.98 0.24 2.03
N ASN A 172 12.65 -1.00 2.39
CA ASN A 172 13.07 -2.17 1.63
C ASN A 172 12.00 -2.58 0.62
N GLY A 173 12.30 -2.39 -0.67
CA GLY A 173 11.38 -2.73 -1.76
C GLY A 173 11.09 -4.23 -1.94
N LEU A 174 11.79 -5.10 -1.21
CA LEU A 174 11.64 -6.57 -1.18
C LEU A 174 11.30 -7.07 0.24
N ILE A 175 10.67 -6.23 1.06
CA ILE A 175 10.29 -6.55 2.44
C ILE A 175 9.48 -7.84 2.55
N SER A 176 8.61 -8.09 1.58
CA SER A 176 7.82 -9.31 1.37
C SER A 176 8.63 -10.61 1.55
N SER A 177 9.88 -10.64 1.07
CA SER A 177 10.79 -11.79 1.17
C SER A 177 11.41 -11.96 2.57
N LYS A 178 11.38 -10.91 3.40
CA LYS A 178 11.97 -10.85 4.74
C LYS A 178 10.97 -11.12 5.86
N LEU A 179 9.69 -10.80 5.64
CA LEU A 179 8.63 -10.89 6.65
C LEU A 179 8.56 -12.26 7.33
N LYS A 180 8.70 -13.36 6.57
CA LYS A 180 8.72 -14.71 7.15
C LYS A 180 9.82 -14.86 8.21
N GLY A 181 11.03 -14.41 7.91
CA GLY A 181 12.15 -14.49 8.84
C GLY A 181 11.96 -13.62 10.08
N TYR A 182 11.34 -12.44 9.93
CA TYR A 182 11.01 -11.60 11.08
C TYR A 182 9.92 -12.21 11.96
N LEU A 183 8.86 -12.77 11.38
CA LEU A 183 7.83 -13.50 12.11
C LEU A 183 8.45 -14.69 12.89
N GLU A 184 9.33 -15.46 12.25
CA GLU A 184 10.06 -16.57 12.88
C GLU A 184 10.93 -16.09 14.05
N SER A 185 11.58 -14.92 13.92
CA SER A 185 12.49 -14.39 14.93
C SER A 185 11.82 -14.01 16.25
N THR A 186 10.50 -13.83 16.26
CA THR A 186 9.73 -13.55 17.49
C THR A 186 9.76 -14.73 18.46
N ASN A 187 9.85 -15.97 17.96
CA ASN A 187 9.63 -17.21 18.72
C ASN A 187 8.26 -17.31 19.41
N GLU A 188 7.31 -16.44 19.08
CA GLU A 188 5.94 -16.42 19.62
C GLU A 188 4.91 -17.01 18.64
N LEU A 189 5.30 -17.13 17.37
CA LEU A 189 4.48 -17.64 16.28
C LEU A 189 4.93 -19.03 15.83
N THR A 190 3.98 -19.81 15.30
CA THR A 190 4.22 -21.17 14.79
C THR A 190 3.53 -21.36 13.45
N ASN A 191 3.87 -22.42 12.73
CA ASN A 191 3.27 -22.80 11.44
C ASN A 191 3.41 -21.76 10.30
N ILE A 192 4.37 -20.85 10.40
CA ILE A 192 4.54 -19.73 9.46
C ILE A 192 4.77 -20.24 8.02
N GLN A 193 3.81 -19.95 7.15
CA GLN A 193 3.88 -20.23 5.72
C GLN A 193 4.13 -18.95 4.92
N CYS A 194 4.67 -19.11 3.72
CA CYS A 194 4.77 -18.02 2.75
C CYS A 194 4.31 -18.56 1.40
N GLU A 195 3.22 -18.00 0.87
CA GLU A 195 2.73 -18.26 -0.48
C GLU A 195 3.16 -17.10 -1.38
N GLU A 196 3.87 -17.40 -2.46
CA GLU A 196 4.23 -16.42 -3.49
C GLU A 196 3.30 -16.59 -4.69
N ARG A 197 2.78 -15.48 -5.23
CA ARG A 197 2.08 -15.44 -6.51
C ARG A 197 2.75 -14.45 -7.46
N SER A 198 3.02 -14.93 -8.66
CA SER A 198 3.53 -14.12 -9.76
C SER A 198 2.38 -13.72 -10.68
N THR A 199 2.21 -12.42 -10.90
CA THR A 199 1.17 -11.84 -11.77
C THR A 199 1.86 -11.22 -12.98
N GLN A 200 1.47 -11.65 -14.19
CA GLN A 200 1.97 -11.06 -15.44
C GLN A 200 1.57 -9.58 -15.55
N ILE A 201 2.42 -8.75 -16.14
CA ILE A 201 2.17 -7.32 -16.34
C ILE A 201 2.17 -6.99 -17.83
N GLY A 202 1.07 -6.47 -18.35
CA GLY A 202 0.92 -6.14 -19.77
C GLY A 202 -0.09 -7.03 -20.49
N GLN A 203 -0.20 -6.83 -21.80
CA GLN A 203 -1.13 -7.56 -22.67
C GLN A 203 -0.86 -9.06 -22.70
N TRP A 204 0.40 -9.47 -22.54
CA TRP A 204 0.77 -10.89 -22.49
C TRP A 204 0.16 -11.64 -21.29
N GLY A 205 -0.25 -10.91 -20.24
CA GLY A 205 -0.99 -11.43 -19.09
C GLY A 205 -2.51 -11.41 -19.25
N GLY A 206 -3.02 -11.09 -20.45
CA GLY A 206 -4.45 -10.90 -20.71
C GLY A 206 -5.05 -9.77 -19.88
N ARG A 207 -6.35 -9.87 -19.57
CA ARG A 207 -7.09 -8.77 -18.91
C ARG A 207 -6.52 -8.40 -17.53
N LEU A 208 -6.08 -9.39 -16.76
CA LEU A 208 -5.44 -9.15 -15.46
C LEU A 208 -4.09 -8.47 -15.61
N GLY A 209 -3.29 -8.88 -16.59
CA GLY A 209 -2.01 -8.25 -16.88
C GLY A 209 -2.16 -6.81 -17.36
N GLU A 210 -3.18 -6.50 -18.15
CA GLU A 210 -3.49 -5.11 -18.54
C GLU A 210 -3.85 -4.25 -17.32
N MET A 211 -4.65 -4.78 -16.40
CA MET A 211 -5.01 -4.08 -15.16
C MET A 211 -3.78 -3.87 -14.26
N MET A 212 -2.92 -4.88 -14.13
CA MET A 212 -1.67 -4.77 -13.38
C MET A 212 -0.71 -3.76 -14.01
N CYS A 213 -0.67 -3.67 -15.35
CA CYS A 213 0.12 -2.68 -16.07
C CYS A 213 -0.34 -1.26 -15.74
N VAL A 214 -1.66 -1.02 -15.70
CA VAL A 214 -2.20 0.28 -15.29
C VAL A 214 -1.80 0.59 -13.85
N ASP A 215 -2.00 -0.33 -12.91
CA ASP A 215 -1.64 -0.10 -11.49
C ASP A 215 -0.14 0.21 -11.31
N LEU A 216 0.73 -0.55 -11.98
CA LEU A 216 2.17 -0.32 -11.96
C LEU A 216 2.53 1.07 -12.49
N LEU A 217 2.04 1.42 -13.69
CA LEU A 217 2.40 2.69 -14.33
C LEU A 217 1.87 3.89 -13.55
N GLU A 218 0.65 3.81 -13.02
CA GLU A 218 0.08 4.86 -12.16
C GLU A 218 0.85 4.99 -10.85
N GLY A 219 1.27 3.88 -10.24
CA GLY A 219 2.12 3.90 -9.04
C GLY A 219 3.49 4.52 -9.28
N VAL A 220 4.09 4.28 -10.45
CA VAL A 220 5.35 4.94 -10.86
C VAL A 220 5.10 6.43 -11.15
N ALA A 221 4.04 6.76 -11.89
CA ALA A 221 3.68 8.13 -12.22
C ALA A 221 3.37 8.99 -10.98
N ALA A 222 2.78 8.39 -9.95
CA ALA A 222 2.54 9.02 -8.66
C ALA A 222 3.84 9.47 -7.97
N CYS A 223 4.96 8.80 -8.25
CA CYS A 223 6.28 9.17 -7.74
C CYS A 223 6.97 10.27 -8.54
N LYS A 224 6.39 10.71 -9.68
CA LYS A 224 7.05 11.59 -10.66
C LYS A 224 7.77 12.78 -10.05
N PRO A 225 7.17 13.58 -9.14
CA PRO A 225 7.89 14.74 -8.60
C PRO A 225 9.16 14.37 -7.84
N ALA A 226 9.06 13.39 -6.93
CA ALA A 226 10.17 12.98 -6.08
C ALA A 226 11.23 12.21 -6.87
N LEU A 227 10.79 11.35 -7.80
CA LEU A 227 11.66 10.47 -8.57
C LEU A 227 12.38 11.23 -9.69
N SER A 228 11.73 12.18 -10.37
CA SER A 228 12.41 13.08 -11.33
C SER A 228 13.52 13.90 -10.66
N GLN A 229 13.25 14.43 -9.46
CA GLN A 229 14.27 15.15 -8.68
C GLN A 229 15.44 14.24 -8.30
N PHE A 230 15.15 13.04 -7.79
CA PHE A 230 16.16 12.06 -7.40
C PHE A 230 17.03 11.62 -8.59
N MET A 231 16.41 11.38 -9.75
CA MET A 231 17.10 10.95 -10.97
C MET A 231 17.74 12.09 -11.76
N ASN A 232 17.53 13.35 -11.34
CA ASN A 232 17.94 14.56 -12.06
C ASN A 232 17.49 14.57 -13.54
N ILE A 233 16.21 14.27 -13.77
CA ILE A 233 15.57 14.31 -15.09
C ILE A 233 14.38 15.26 -15.11
N THR A 234 14.02 15.73 -16.29
CA THR A 234 12.81 16.53 -16.52
C THR A 234 11.55 15.68 -16.42
N TYR A 235 10.40 16.35 -16.28
CA TYR A 235 9.09 15.68 -16.30
C TYR A 235 8.75 15.09 -17.67
N ASP A 236 9.23 15.69 -18.76
CA ASP A 236 9.01 15.20 -20.12
C ASP A 236 9.86 13.94 -20.40
N GLU A 237 11.10 13.91 -19.90
CA GLU A 237 11.94 12.71 -19.93
C GLU A 237 11.31 11.58 -19.11
N PHE A 238 10.76 11.90 -17.93
CA PHE A 238 10.04 10.94 -17.09
C PHE A 238 8.85 10.33 -17.83
N ASP A 239 8.01 11.15 -18.46
CA ASP A 239 6.83 10.67 -19.20
C ASP A 239 7.23 9.82 -20.42
N SER A 240 8.29 10.23 -21.13
CA SER A 240 8.84 9.46 -22.24
C SER A 240 9.34 8.08 -21.78
N MET A 241 10.05 8.03 -20.65
CA MET A 241 10.49 6.77 -20.05
C MET A 241 9.31 5.90 -19.61
N LEU A 242 8.27 6.48 -19.02
CA LEU A 242 7.08 5.74 -18.59
C LEU A 242 6.34 5.10 -19.78
N GLN A 243 6.29 5.78 -20.93
CA GLN A 243 5.76 5.19 -22.17
C GLN A 243 6.63 4.05 -22.69
N THR A 244 7.96 4.15 -22.57
CA THR A 244 8.85 3.03 -22.89
C THR A 244 8.61 1.84 -21.96
N VAL A 245 8.43 2.07 -20.65
CA VAL A 245 8.10 0.99 -19.70
C VAL A 245 6.82 0.27 -20.09
N ARG A 246 5.79 1.00 -20.53
CA ARG A 246 4.54 0.41 -21.03
C ARG A 246 4.74 -0.58 -22.18
N MET A 247 5.78 -0.41 -23.00
CA MET A 247 6.13 -1.37 -24.05
C MET A 247 7.05 -2.47 -23.52
N GLU A 248 7.98 -2.12 -22.63
CA GLU A 248 8.91 -3.08 -22.02
C GLU A 248 8.18 -4.17 -21.22
N VAL A 249 7.07 -3.87 -20.53
CA VAL A 249 6.37 -4.88 -19.73
C VAL A 249 5.96 -6.11 -20.57
N ASP A 250 5.58 -5.90 -21.84
CA ASP A 250 5.23 -6.97 -22.77
C ASP A 250 6.48 -7.62 -23.39
N SER A 251 7.44 -6.83 -23.87
CA SER A 251 8.64 -7.38 -24.53
C SER A 251 9.55 -8.17 -23.58
N SER A 252 9.58 -7.76 -22.31
CA SER A 252 10.41 -8.33 -21.26
C SER A 252 9.66 -9.34 -20.40
N GLN A 253 8.37 -9.57 -20.71
CA GLN A 253 7.48 -10.46 -19.95
C GLN A 253 7.56 -10.20 -18.44
N LEU A 254 7.40 -8.92 -18.06
CA LEU A 254 7.55 -8.49 -16.68
C LEU A 254 6.44 -9.07 -15.81
N CYS A 255 6.82 -9.60 -14.65
CA CYS A 255 5.89 -10.08 -13.63
C CYS A 255 6.08 -9.31 -12.32
N CYS A 256 5.01 -9.22 -11.53
CA CYS A 256 5.07 -8.74 -10.17
C CYS A 256 4.84 -9.90 -9.19
N LYS A 257 5.61 -9.95 -8.10
CA LYS A 257 5.49 -10.96 -7.05
C LYS A 257 4.74 -10.40 -5.85
N THR A 258 3.70 -11.08 -5.43
CA THR A 258 2.99 -10.82 -4.17
C THR A 258 3.22 -11.98 -3.24
N HIS A 259 3.55 -11.69 -1.98
CA HIS A 259 3.77 -12.69 -0.96
C HIS A 259 2.68 -12.59 0.10
N ARG A 260 2.17 -13.75 0.53
CA ARG A 260 1.21 -13.88 1.62
C ARG A 260 1.81 -14.75 2.72
N GLN A 261 1.99 -14.19 3.90
CA GLN A 261 2.46 -14.90 5.08
C GLN A 261 1.29 -15.18 6.02
N VAL A 262 1.20 -16.41 6.54
CA VAL A 262 0.13 -16.87 7.45
C VAL A 262 0.74 -17.75 8.53
#